data_AF-A0A853T1F1-F1
#
_entry.id   AF-A0A853T1F1-F1
#
_cell.length_a   1.000
_cell.length_b   1.000
_cell.length_c   1.000
_cell.angle_alpha   90.00
_cell.angle_beta   90.00
_cell.angle_gamma   90.00
#
_symmetry.space_group_name_H-M   'P 1'
#
loop_
_entity.id
_entity.type
_entity.pdbx_description
1 polymer ?
#
loop_
_entity_poly.entity_id
_entity_poly.type
_entity_poly.pdbx_seq_one_letter_code
_entity_poly.pdbx_strand_id
1 'polypeptide(L)'
;MRVASSQYQSLINISLQQNQERINYLTQQMASGLRIQLPSDDPIGNVRISRLTREQAMVTQYQDNIATVKVRLLKNENYLSSMVTDMGQARDLLVWAADGSNAPDDLNAMTQSLVAMRDSVLYTANLKDQEGRYMFSGTATDQPAIKYDATAAAGSRYSYIGNTDTQTVVVGNGVTQAANVDVKNLEVWLNKIDQVITTLGTPGVSPNDPAVRAVVGAGLNGTDDGMDLLSGKIAIFGGAQNILSTLSGNLANVSLSNDSALLDLKKTDMGAAAIELTGYQTALQATYKAYAKVGTISLFDLL
;
A
#
# COMPACT_ATOMS: atom_id res chain seq x y z
N MET A 1 -26.48 4.45 73.29
CA MET A 1 -25.78 3.29 72.66
C MET A 1 -26.37 2.82 71.32
N ARG A 2 -27.67 3.03 70.99
CA ARG A 2 -28.25 2.68 69.65
C ARG A 2 -27.54 3.34 68.46
N VAL A 3 -27.03 4.56 68.62
CA VAL A 3 -26.30 5.31 67.56
C VAL A 3 -24.97 4.63 67.21
N ALA A 4 -24.26 4.08 68.19
CA ALA A 4 -23.01 3.35 67.97
C ALA A 4 -23.28 2.02 67.24
N SER A 5 -24.34 1.29 67.61
CA SER A 5 -24.75 0.04 66.93
C SER A 5 -25.08 0.27 65.44
N SER A 6 -25.85 1.32 65.13
CA SER A 6 -26.16 1.69 63.74
C SER A 6 -24.91 2.14 62.96
N GLN A 7 -23.98 2.85 63.61
CA GLN A 7 -22.73 3.26 62.99
C GLN A 7 -21.82 2.07 62.68
N TYR A 8 -21.69 1.10 63.59
CA TYR A 8 -20.94 -0.15 63.33
C TYR A 8 -21.53 -0.95 62.18
N GLN A 9 -22.86 -1.05 62.13
CA GLN A 9 -23.55 -1.78 61.06
C GLN A 9 -23.40 -1.08 59.71
N SER A 10 -23.45 0.27 59.67
CA SER A 10 -23.13 1.04 58.47
C SER A 10 -21.68 0.88 58.03
N LEU A 11 -20.71 0.91 58.96
CA LEU A 11 -19.29 0.73 58.65
C LEU A 11 -19.00 -0.66 58.05
N ILE A 12 -19.62 -1.71 58.60
CA ILE A 12 -19.50 -3.07 58.06
C ILE A 12 -20.14 -3.18 56.67
N ASN A 13 -21.28 -2.56 56.42
CA ASN A 13 -21.90 -2.57 55.10
C ASN A 13 -21.04 -1.82 54.06
N ILE A 14 -20.45 -0.68 54.43
CA ILE A 14 -19.52 0.07 53.57
C ILE A 14 -18.30 -0.79 53.24
N SER A 15 -17.71 -1.47 54.23
CA SER A 15 -16.54 -2.32 53.99
C SER A 15 -16.86 -3.55 53.13
N LEU A 16 -18.03 -4.17 53.34
CA LEU A 16 -18.52 -5.26 52.48
C LEU A 16 -18.72 -4.79 51.03
N GLN A 17 -19.33 -3.63 50.82
CA GLN A 17 -19.53 -3.05 49.49
C GLN A 17 -18.19 -2.74 48.80
N GLN A 18 -17.25 -2.12 49.51
CA GLN A 18 -15.91 -1.82 48.98
C GLN A 18 -15.13 -3.09 48.62
N ASN A 19 -15.16 -4.12 49.47
CA ASN A 19 -14.50 -5.40 49.18
C ASN A 19 -15.14 -6.10 47.97
N GLN A 20 -16.47 -6.09 47.88
CA GLN A 20 -17.19 -6.69 46.75
C GLN A 20 -16.88 -5.96 45.43
N GLU A 21 -16.80 -4.63 45.45
CA GLU A 21 -16.41 -3.81 44.30
C GLU A 21 -14.98 -4.14 43.85
N ARG A 22 -14.02 -4.23 44.79
CA ARG A 22 -12.63 -4.58 44.49
C ARG A 22 -12.49 -5.99 43.91
N ILE A 23 -13.22 -6.97 44.46
CA ILE A 23 -13.26 -8.33 43.92
C ILE A 23 -13.79 -8.33 42.48
N ASN A 24 -14.88 -7.60 42.21
CA ASN A 24 -15.45 -7.51 40.86
C ASN A 24 -14.45 -6.86 39.88
N TYR A 25 -13.81 -5.75 40.29
CA TYR A 25 -12.81 -5.06 39.49
C TYR A 25 -11.60 -5.96 39.16
N LEU A 26 -11.03 -6.63 40.17
CA LEU A 26 -9.90 -7.56 39.98
C LEU A 26 -10.28 -8.76 39.11
N THR A 27 -11.50 -9.27 39.25
CA THR A 27 -12.01 -10.36 38.40
C THR A 27 -12.10 -9.90 36.94
N GLN A 28 -12.61 -8.69 36.69
CA GLN A 28 -12.64 -8.09 35.34
C GLN A 28 -11.22 -7.80 34.81
N GLN A 29 -10.30 -7.39 35.68
CA GLN A 29 -8.90 -7.09 35.33
C GLN A 29 -8.14 -8.35 34.93
N MET A 30 -8.38 -9.46 35.64
CA MET A 30 -7.82 -10.77 35.33
C MET A 30 -8.47 -11.38 34.09
N ALA A 31 -9.78 -11.18 33.87
CA ALA A 31 -10.47 -11.67 32.68
C ALA A 31 -10.05 -10.94 31.40
N SER A 32 -9.90 -9.61 31.47
CA SER A 32 -9.47 -8.79 30.33
C SER A 32 -7.95 -8.81 30.11
N GLY A 33 -7.17 -9.11 31.16
CA GLY A 33 -5.71 -8.99 31.15
C GLY A 33 -5.20 -7.54 31.07
N LEU A 34 -6.09 -6.56 31.21
CA LEU A 34 -5.78 -5.13 31.12
C LEU A 34 -5.71 -4.50 32.51
N ARG A 35 -4.56 -3.95 32.87
CA ARG A 35 -4.31 -3.20 34.10
C ARG A 35 -5.18 -1.96 34.17
N ILE A 36 -5.29 -1.25 33.06
CA ILE A 36 -6.09 -0.02 32.89
C ILE A 36 -7.35 -0.39 32.11
N GLN A 37 -8.50 -0.42 32.78
CA GLN A 37 -9.79 -0.70 32.15
C GLN A 37 -10.54 0.61 31.81
N LEU A 38 -10.47 1.56 32.74
CA LEU A 38 -11.09 2.87 32.63
C LEU A 38 -10.02 3.96 32.58
N PRO A 39 -10.26 5.06 31.85
CA PRO A 39 -9.40 6.25 31.89
C PRO A 39 -9.14 6.79 33.29
N SER A 40 -10.08 6.58 34.22
CA SER A 40 -9.96 6.99 35.62
C SER A 40 -8.95 6.17 36.43
N ASP A 41 -8.61 4.95 36.01
CA ASP A 41 -7.73 4.05 36.75
C ASP A 41 -6.27 4.55 36.70
N ASP A 42 -5.86 5.12 35.58
CA ASP A 42 -4.55 5.76 35.38
C ASP A 42 -4.65 6.84 34.28
N PRO A 43 -5.03 8.08 34.61
CA PRO A 43 -5.19 9.15 33.63
C PRO A 43 -3.91 9.45 32.84
N ILE A 44 -2.74 9.34 33.47
CA ILE A 44 -1.44 9.61 32.84
C ILE A 44 -1.09 8.46 31.88
N GLY A 45 -1.23 7.21 32.33
CA GLY A 45 -1.05 6.03 31.52
C GLY A 45 -1.99 6.01 30.32
N ASN A 46 -3.24 6.43 30.51
CA ASN A 46 -4.22 6.48 29.44
C ASN A 46 -3.91 7.54 28.36
N VAL A 47 -3.36 8.71 28.73
CA VAL A 47 -2.87 9.70 27.75
C VAL A 47 -1.73 9.11 26.90
N ARG A 48 -0.80 8.37 27.54
CA ARG A 48 0.31 7.72 26.83
C ARG A 48 -0.18 6.62 25.89
N ILE A 49 -1.13 5.79 26.36
CA ILE A 49 -1.82 4.78 25.54
C ILE A 49 -2.48 5.44 24.34
N SER A 50 -3.27 6.50 24.55
CA SER A 50 -3.98 7.20 23.47
C SER A 50 -3.03 7.74 22.40
N ARG A 51 -1.88 8.29 22.82
CA ARG A 51 -0.83 8.75 21.89
C ARG A 51 -0.27 7.59 21.06
N LEU A 52 0.11 6.49 21.71
CA LEU A 52 0.64 5.31 21.03
C LEU A 52 -0.39 4.67 20.10
N THR A 53 -1.66 4.59 20.50
CA THR A 53 -2.74 4.07 19.64
C THR A 53 -2.95 4.94 18.40
N ARG A 54 -2.87 6.27 18.53
CA ARG A 54 -2.91 7.18 17.37
C ARG A 54 -1.71 6.98 16.46
N GLU A 55 -0.51 6.88 17.04
CA GLU A 55 0.71 6.61 16.28
C GLU A 55 0.64 5.27 15.53
N GLN A 56 0.13 4.23 16.19
CA GLN A 56 -0.11 2.92 15.60
C GLN A 56 -1.09 3.00 14.41
N ALA A 57 -2.20 3.72 14.55
CA ALA A 57 -3.15 3.92 13.46
C ALA A 57 -2.52 4.61 12.24
N MET A 58 -1.66 5.60 12.47
CA MET A 58 -0.90 6.26 11.38
C MET A 58 0.07 5.29 10.70
N VAL A 59 0.78 4.46 11.48
CA VAL A 59 1.70 3.45 10.95
C VAL A 59 0.96 2.44 10.09
N THR A 60 -0.18 1.93 10.55
CA THR A 60 -1.04 1.02 9.76
C THR A 60 -1.49 1.68 8.45
N GLN A 61 -1.97 2.92 8.51
CA GLN A 61 -2.37 3.65 7.30
C GLN A 61 -1.22 3.80 6.30
N TYR A 62 0.00 4.08 6.77
CA TYR A 62 1.17 4.15 5.90
C TYR A 62 1.53 2.79 5.28
N GLN A 63 1.41 1.68 6.03
CA GLN A 63 1.62 0.35 5.49
C GLN A 63 0.60 -0.01 4.41
N ASP A 64 -0.68 0.32 4.60
CA ASP A 64 -1.74 0.08 3.62
C ASP A 64 -1.53 0.91 2.34
N ASN A 65 -1.13 2.18 2.52
CA ASN A 65 -0.75 3.05 1.40
C ASN A 65 0.44 2.48 0.63
N ILE A 66 1.50 2.03 1.32
CA ILE A 66 2.67 1.38 0.70
C ILE A 66 2.27 0.14 -0.08
N ALA A 67 1.44 -0.73 0.50
CA ALA A 67 0.97 -1.95 -0.15
C ALA A 67 0.20 -1.62 -1.45
N THR A 68 -0.69 -0.62 -1.38
CA THR A 68 -1.46 -0.15 -2.54
C THR A 68 -0.54 0.39 -3.64
N VAL A 69 0.44 1.23 -3.30
CA VAL A 69 1.40 1.78 -4.27
C VAL A 69 2.24 0.67 -4.88
N LYS A 70 2.76 -0.27 -4.09
CA LYS A 70 3.54 -1.41 -4.59
C LYS A 70 2.78 -2.22 -5.64
N VAL A 71 1.51 -2.55 -5.37
CA VAL A 71 0.68 -3.31 -6.32
C VAL A 71 0.47 -2.51 -7.62
N ARG A 72 0.25 -1.20 -7.53
CA ARG A 72 0.12 -0.34 -8.72
C ARG A 72 1.41 -0.27 -9.53
N LEU A 73 2.55 -0.06 -8.88
CA LEU A 73 3.85 -0.01 -9.55
C LEU A 73 4.19 -1.33 -10.24
N LEU A 74 3.92 -2.47 -9.61
CA LEU A 74 4.14 -3.81 -10.21
C LEU A 74 3.29 -4.03 -11.46
N LYS A 75 2.01 -3.62 -11.43
CA LYS A 75 1.15 -3.68 -12.63
C LYS A 75 1.72 -2.82 -13.76
N ASN A 76 2.10 -1.59 -13.46
CA ASN A 76 2.67 -0.67 -14.45
C ASN A 76 3.98 -1.24 -15.02
N GLU A 77 4.87 -1.77 -14.18
CA GLU A 77 6.12 -2.41 -14.59
C GLU A 77 5.88 -3.58 -15.56
N ASN A 78 4.91 -4.45 -15.27
CA ASN A 78 4.58 -5.58 -16.14
C ASN A 78 4.10 -5.11 -17.52
N TYR A 79 3.28 -4.07 -17.59
CA TYR A 79 2.83 -3.50 -18.86
C TYR A 79 3.98 -2.86 -19.64
N LEU A 80 4.86 -2.11 -18.97
CA LEU A 80 6.05 -1.54 -19.61
C LEU A 80 7.01 -2.63 -20.09
N SER A 81 7.19 -3.71 -19.32
CA SER A 81 8.01 -4.87 -19.70
C SER A 81 7.45 -5.59 -20.93
N SER A 82 6.12 -5.71 -21.02
CA SER A 82 5.45 -6.23 -22.23
C SER A 82 5.75 -5.36 -23.45
N MET A 83 5.67 -4.03 -23.32
CA MET A 83 6.01 -3.13 -24.42
C MET A 83 7.48 -3.25 -24.85
N VAL A 84 8.41 -3.36 -23.90
CA VAL A 84 9.84 -3.57 -24.20
C VAL A 84 10.05 -4.89 -24.95
N THR A 85 9.29 -5.94 -24.60
CA THR A 85 9.34 -7.23 -25.30
C THR A 85 8.84 -7.10 -26.74
N ASP A 86 7.70 -6.43 -26.95
CA ASP A 86 7.15 -6.19 -28.30
C ASP A 86 8.10 -5.32 -29.14
N MET A 87 8.74 -4.31 -28.54
CA MET A 87 9.77 -3.50 -29.18
C MET A 87 11.02 -4.32 -29.54
N GLY A 88 11.45 -5.24 -28.67
CA GLY A 88 12.57 -6.14 -28.95
C GLY A 88 12.28 -7.05 -30.14
N GLN A 89 11.07 -7.60 -30.24
CA GLN A 89 10.66 -8.39 -31.39
C GLN A 89 10.57 -7.55 -32.68
N ALA A 90 10.09 -6.30 -32.57
CA ALA A 90 10.09 -5.38 -33.69
C ALA A 90 11.52 -5.07 -34.15
N ARG A 91 12.46 -4.88 -33.22
CA ARG A 91 13.88 -4.68 -33.52
C ARG A 91 14.46 -5.85 -34.30
N ASP A 92 14.20 -7.09 -33.88
CA ASP A 92 14.69 -8.28 -34.57
C ASP A 92 14.16 -8.37 -36.01
N LEU A 93 12.87 -8.05 -36.22
CA LEU A 93 12.28 -7.95 -37.55
C LEU A 93 12.89 -6.81 -38.38
N LEU A 94 13.20 -5.67 -37.78
CA LEU A 94 13.85 -4.56 -38.47
C LEU A 94 15.28 -4.90 -38.89
N VAL A 95 16.03 -5.63 -38.05
CA VAL A 95 17.35 -6.16 -38.40
C VAL A 95 17.24 -7.13 -39.56
N TRP A 96 16.25 -8.01 -39.55
CA TRP A 96 16.02 -8.92 -40.66
C TRP A 96 15.64 -8.14 -41.93
N ALA A 97 14.72 -7.18 -41.85
CA ALA A 97 14.30 -6.32 -42.96
C ALA A 97 15.45 -5.47 -43.54
N ALA A 98 16.49 -5.18 -42.74
CA ALA A 98 17.68 -4.47 -43.18
C ALA A 98 18.65 -5.34 -44.01
N ASP A 99 18.46 -6.67 -44.05
CA ASP A 99 19.25 -7.56 -44.91
C ASP A 99 18.95 -7.28 -46.39
N GLY A 100 20.00 -6.90 -47.12
CA GLY A 100 19.93 -6.57 -48.55
C GLY A 100 19.60 -7.75 -49.47
N SER A 101 19.55 -8.97 -48.93
CA SER A 101 19.24 -10.20 -49.66
C SER A 101 17.73 -10.51 -49.71
N ASN A 102 16.90 -9.81 -48.92
CA ASN A 102 15.46 -10.06 -48.88
C ASN A 102 14.75 -9.61 -50.17
N ALA A 103 13.71 -10.35 -50.57
CA ALA A 103 12.84 -9.94 -51.66
C ALA A 103 11.83 -8.87 -51.21
N PRO A 104 11.31 -8.03 -52.14
CA PRO A 104 10.27 -7.05 -51.81
C PRO A 104 9.01 -7.66 -51.19
N ASP A 105 8.62 -8.87 -51.61
CA ASP A 105 7.46 -9.58 -51.07
C ASP A 105 7.69 -10.03 -49.61
N ASP A 106 8.93 -10.41 -49.27
CA ASP A 106 9.29 -10.79 -47.89
C ASP A 106 9.22 -9.57 -46.96
N LEU A 107 9.74 -8.42 -47.42
CA LEU A 107 9.64 -7.16 -46.68
C LEU A 107 8.20 -6.75 -46.43
N ASN A 108 7.34 -6.89 -47.44
CA ASN A 108 5.91 -6.63 -47.30
C ASN A 108 5.25 -7.58 -46.29
N ALA A 109 5.61 -8.87 -46.28
CA ALA A 109 5.10 -9.82 -45.30
C ALA A 109 5.51 -9.46 -43.86
N MET A 110 6.74 -8.98 -43.65
CA MET A 110 7.22 -8.52 -42.33
C MET A 110 6.42 -7.34 -41.78
N THR A 111 5.84 -6.50 -42.65
CA THR A 111 5.04 -5.34 -42.19
C THR A 111 3.83 -5.74 -41.37
N GLN A 112 3.21 -6.91 -41.63
CA GLN A 112 2.05 -7.37 -40.88
C GLN A 112 2.41 -7.65 -39.42
N SER A 113 3.57 -8.25 -39.17
CA SER A 113 4.09 -8.49 -37.84
C SER A 113 4.45 -7.18 -37.13
N LEU A 114 5.07 -6.23 -37.84
CA LEU A 114 5.38 -4.90 -37.30
C LEU A 114 4.11 -4.11 -36.93
N VAL A 115 3.05 -4.21 -37.73
CA VAL A 115 1.73 -3.64 -37.42
C VAL A 115 1.18 -4.23 -36.13
N ALA A 116 1.21 -5.56 -35.98
CA ALA A 116 0.71 -6.22 -34.78
C ALA A 116 1.47 -5.77 -33.51
N MET A 117 2.80 -5.68 -33.57
CA MET A 117 3.63 -5.21 -32.44
C MET A 117 3.36 -3.74 -32.10
N ARG A 118 3.29 -2.86 -33.11
CA ARG A 118 2.95 -1.45 -32.94
C ARG A 118 1.58 -1.28 -32.28
N ASP A 119 0.58 -2.03 -32.75
CA ASP A 119 -0.79 -1.95 -32.26
C ASP A 119 -0.90 -2.53 -30.84
N SER A 120 -0.13 -3.57 -30.51
CA SER A 120 0.00 -4.11 -29.14
C SER A 120 0.56 -3.06 -28.17
N VAL A 121 1.65 -2.38 -28.55
CA VAL A 121 2.25 -1.31 -27.73
C VAL A 121 1.28 -0.14 -27.58
N LEU A 122 0.61 0.29 -28.65
CA LEU A 122 -0.41 1.35 -28.60
C LEU A 122 -1.57 0.97 -27.68
N TYR A 123 -2.06 -0.27 -27.77
CA TYR A 123 -3.13 -0.77 -26.92
C TYR A 123 -2.73 -0.74 -25.45
N THR A 124 -1.52 -1.24 -25.15
CA THR A 124 -0.98 -1.26 -23.78
C THR A 124 -0.76 0.17 -23.25
N ALA A 125 -0.30 1.09 -24.10
CA ALA A 125 -0.10 2.50 -23.73
C ALA A 125 -1.42 3.22 -23.39
N ASN A 126 -2.52 2.78 -23.99
CA ASN A 126 -3.86 3.31 -23.75
C ASN A 126 -4.73 2.38 -22.89
N LEU A 127 -4.10 1.48 -22.11
CA LEU A 127 -4.81 0.55 -21.26
C LEU A 127 -5.52 1.28 -20.11
N LYS A 128 -6.71 0.77 -19.77
CA LYS A 128 -7.55 1.28 -18.68
C LYS A 128 -7.49 0.32 -17.50
N ASP A 129 -7.48 0.88 -16.29
CA ASP A 129 -7.68 0.10 -15.07
C ASP A 129 -9.15 -0.37 -14.96
N GLN A 130 -9.45 -1.22 -13.98
CA GLN A 130 -10.79 -1.73 -13.68
C GLN A 130 -11.81 -0.62 -13.38
N GLU A 131 -11.34 0.56 -12.97
CA GLU A 131 -12.15 1.76 -12.75
C GLU A 131 -12.40 2.57 -14.04
N GLY A 132 -11.91 2.12 -15.19
CA GLY A 132 -12.07 2.79 -16.49
C GLY A 132 -11.11 3.96 -16.74
N ARG A 133 -10.16 4.20 -15.85
CA ARG A 133 -9.15 5.27 -15.92
C ARG A 133 -7.93 4.85 -16.73
N TYR A 134 -7.41 5.73 -17.57
CA TYR A 134 -6.17 5.49 -18.30
C TYR A 134 -4.97 5.52 -17.35
N MET A 135 -4.08 4.53 -17.47
CA MET A 135 -2.96 4.33 -16.53
C MET A 135 -1.73 5.19 -16.85
N PHE A 136 -1.51 5.51 -18.13
CA PHE A 136 -0.27 6.13 -18.62
C PHE A 136 -0.42 7.59 -19.09
N SER A 137 -1.57 8.21 -18.84
CA SER A 137 -1.88 9.60 -19.23
C SER A 137 -1.53 10.65 -18.16
N GLY A 138 -0.74 10.26 -17.15
CA GLY A 138 -0.37 11.13 -16.03
C GLY A 138 -1.51 11.30 -15.01
N THR A 139 -1.92 12.53 -14.73
CA THR A 139 -3.12 12.86 -13.95
C THR A 139 -4.36 13.04 -14.81
N ALA A 140 -4.22 13.14 -16.14
CA ALA A 140 -5.33 13.24 -17.09
C ALA A 140 -5.98 11.87 -17.36
N THR A 141 -6.55 11.24 -16.33
CA THR A 141 -7.05 9.85 -16.38
C THR A 141 -8.26 9.62 -17.29
N ASP A 142 -8.90 10.69 -17.72
CA ASP A 142 -10.14 10.66 -18.52
C ASP A 142 -9.87 10.66 -20.04
N GLN A 143 -8.61 10.82 -20.44
CA GLN A 143 -8.18 10.84 -21.84
C GLN A 143 -7.11 9.78 -22.09
N PRO A 144 -7.05 9.20 -23.31
CA PRO A 144 -5.98 8.27 -23.67
C PRO A 144 -4.61 8.95 -23.57
N ALA A 145 -3.57 8.18 -23.30
CA ALA A 145 -2.21 8.72 -23.26
C ALA A 145 -1.75 9.14 -24.66
N ILE A 146 -2.07 8.32 -25.66
CA ILE A 146 -1.65 8.51 -27.06
C ILE A 146 -2.89 8.57 -27.96
N LYS A 147 -3.00 9.65 -28.74
CA LYS A 147 -4.01 9.81 -29.78
C LYS A 147 -3.46 9.31 -31.12
N TYR A 148 -4.29 8.56 -31.84
CA TYR A 148 -4.05 8.17 -33.23
C TYR A 148 -4.89 9.03 -34.18
N ASP A 149 -4.25 9.59 -35.20
CA ASP A 149 -4.89 10.33 -36.30
C ASP A 149 -4.57 9.65 -37.64
N ALA A 150 -5.56 9.00 -38.22
CA ALA A 150 -5.42 8.30 -39.50
C ALA A 150 -5.23 9.24 -40.71
N THR A 151 -5.58 10.53 -40.56
CA THR A 151 -5.49 11.51 -41.65
C THR A 151 -4.11 12.17 -41.75
N ALA A 152 -3.29 12.04 -40.71
CA ALA A 152 -1.94 12.55 -40.69
C ALA A 152 -0.98 11.72 -41.56
N ALA A 153 0.09 12.35 -42.02
CA ALA A 153 1.15 11.70 -42.77
C ALA A 153 1.85 10.60 -41.94
N ALA A 154 2.38 9.59 -42.63
CA ALA A 154 3.11 8.50 -41.97
C ALA A 154 4.27 9.08 -41.13
N GLY A 155 4.30 8.69 -39.85
CA GLY A 155 5.23 9.24 -38.85
C GLY A 155 4.83 10.56 -38.20
N SER A 156 3.59 10.98 -38.35
CA SER A 156 2.99 12.03 -37.51
C SER A 156 1.58 11.66 -37.05
N ARG A 157 1.21 10.38 -37.15
CA ARG A 157 -0.12 9.86 -36.77
C ARG A 157 -0.32 9.71 -35.27
N TYR A 158 0.76 9.58 -34.51
CA TYR A 158 0.71 9.38 -33.07
C TYR A 158 1.14 10.65 -32.33
N SER A 159 0.34 11.06 -31.35
CA SER A 159 0.64 12.21 -30.50
C SER A 159 0.31 11.92 -29.05
N TYR A 160 1.18 12.34 -28.13
CA TYR A 160 0.92 12.27 -26.71
C TYR A 160 -0.01 13.42 -26.29
N ILE A 161 -1.15 13.08 -25.68
CA ILE A 161 -2.16 14.05 -25.24
C ILE A 161 -2.41 14.02 -23.72
N GLY A 162 -1.65 13.20 -22.99
CA GLY A 162 -1.63 13.18 -21.53
C GLY A 162 -0.81 14.32 -20.93
N ASN A 163 -0.57 14.26 -19.62
CA ASN A 163 0.34 15.17 -18.92
C ASN A 163 1.44 14.41 -18.16
N THR A 164 2.48 15.14 -17.77
CA THR A 164 3.64 14.58 -17.04
C THR A 164 3.50 14.69 -15.52
N ASP A 165 2.30 14.99 -15.03
CA ASP A 165 2.07 15.22 -13.61
C ASP A 165 1.98 13.87 -12.87
N THR A 166 2.47 13.86 -11.62
CA THR A 166 2.51 12.65 -10.81
C THR A 166 1.41 12.63 -9.76
N GLN A 167 0.81 11.45 -9.58
CA GLN A 167 -0.11 11.14 -8.49
C GLN A 167 0.72 10.65 -7.31
N THR A 168 0.84 11.48 -6.28
CA THR A 168 1.64 11.16 -5.09
C THR A 168 0.77 10.59 -3.97
N VAL A 169 1.26 9.54 -3.31
CA VAL A 169 0.64 8.94 -2.13
C VAL A 169 1.57 9.14 -0.92
N VAL A 170 1.00 9.52 0.22
CA VAL A 170 1.75 9.65 1.48
C VAL A 170 2.03 8.24 2.02
N VAL A 171 3.31 7.89 2.12
CA VAL A 171 3.78 6.57 2.55
C VAL A 171 4.51 6.62 3.88
N GLY A 172 4.70 7.82 4.45
CA GLY A 172 5.31 8.03 5.74
C GLY A 172 5.22 9.50 6.16
N ASN A 173 5.71 9.81 7.36
CA ASN A 173 5.74 11.18 7.85
C ASN A 173 6.65 12.06 6.96
N GLY A 174 6.05 12.95 6.16
CA GLY A 174 6.77 13.81 5.22
C GLY A 174 7.34 13.08 4.00
N VAL A 175 6.97 11.81 3.78
CA VAL A 175 7.45 11.00 2.65
C VAL A 175 6.28 10.69 1.71
N THR A 176 6.41 11.10 0.46
CA THR A 176 5.45 10.83 -0.61
C THR A 176 6.09 10.05 -1.73
N GLN A 177 5.34 9.14 -2.34
CA GLN A 177 5.78 8.35 -3.48
C GLN A 177 4.83 8.53 -4.65
N ALA A 178 5.37 8.73 -5.86
CA ALA A 178 4.58 8.73 -7.08
C ALA A 178 4.05 7.31 -7.37
N ALA A 179 2.76 7.21 -7.71
CA ALA A 179 2.05 5.96 -7.96
C ALA A 179 1.65 5.76 -9.43
N ASN A 180 1.93 6.73 -10.30
CA ASN A 180 1.65 6.70 -11.73
C ASN A 180 2.94 6.92 -12.55
N VAL A 181 2.85 6.66 -13.86
CA VAL A 181 3.91 6.98 -14.82
C VAL A 181 3.28 7.43 -16.12
N ASP A 182 3.95 8.36 -16.80
CA ASP A 182 3.62 8.77 -18.15
C ASP A 182 4.44 7.99 -19.18
N VAL A 183 3.86 7.79 -20.37
CA VAL A 183 4.56 7.23 -21.55
C VAL A 183 4.93 8.30 -22.56
N LYS A 184 5.21 9.53 -22.12
CA LYS A 184 5.63 10.60 -23.02
C LYS A 184 6.90 10.19 -23.78
N ASN A 185 6.98 10.57 -25.04
CA ASN A 185 7.99 10.19 -26.04
C ASN A 185 7.80 8.78 -26.64
N LEU A 186 6.87 7.95 -26.16
CA LEU A 186 6.52 6.69 -26.82
C LEU A 186 5.90 6.91 -28.21
N GLU A 187 5.24 8.06 -28.41
CA GLU A 187 4.71 8.50 -29.71
C GLU A 187 5.80 8.65 -30.77
N VAL A 188 7.06 8.93 -30.37
CA VAL A 188 8.19 9.03 -31.29
C VAL A 188 8.50 7.68 -31.92
N TRP A 189 8.53 6.62 -31.10
CA TRP A 189 8.72 5.25 -31.59
C TRP A 189 7.56 4.80 -32.49
N LEU A 190 6.31 5.03 -32.05
CA LEU A 190 5.13 4.67 -32.84
C LEU A 190 5.14 5.32 -34.24
N ASN A 191 5.53 6.60 -34.30
CA ASN A 191 5.67 7.32 -35.56
C ASN A 191 6.80 6.77 -36.44
N LYS A 192 7.97 6.44 -35.86
CA LYS A 192 9.08 5.85 -36.61
C LYS A 192 8.74 4.47 -37.19
N ILE A 193 8.09 3.61 -36.39
CA ILE A 193 7.62 2.31 -36.87
C ILE A 193 6.53 2.45 -37.93
N ASP A 194 5.62 3.41 -37.80
CA ASP A 194 4.62 3.69 -38.83
C ASP A 194 5.24 4.13 -40.17
N GLN A 195 6.33 4.89 -40.14
CA GLN A 195 7.11 5.23 -41.35
C GLN A 195 7.77 4.00 -41.96
N VAL A 196 8.35 3.12 -41.13
CA VAL A 196 8.95 1.87 -41.62
C VAL A 196 7.90 0.98 -42.27
N ILE A 197 6.77 0.76 -41.60
CA ILE A 197 5.65 -0.04 -42.13
C ILE A 197 5.17 0.53 -43.46
N THR A 198 4.98 1.84 -43.55
CA THR A 198 4.53 2.50 -44.79
C THR A 198 5.57 2.35 -45.90
N THR A 199 6.86 2.48 -45.59
CA THR A 199 7.94 2.38 -46.59
C THR A 199 8.11 0.95 -47.08
N LEU A 200 8.19 -0.04 -46.18
CA LEU A 200 8.36 -1.45 -46.53
C LEU A 200 7.10 -2.05 -47.19
N GLY A 201 5.93 -1.49 -46.92
CA GLY A 201 4.67 -1.90 -47.56
C GLY A 201 4.48 -1.36 -48.97
N THR A 202 5.36 -0.47 -49.46
CA THR A 202 5.27 -0.02 -50.86
C THR A 202 5.69 -1.15 -51.83
N PRO A 203 4.96 -1.41 -52.92
CA PRO A 203 5.33 -2.47 -53.85
C PRO A 203 6.67 -2.20 -54.55
N GLY A 204 7.54 -3.22 -54.63
CA GLY A 204 8.80 -3.15 -55.39
C GLY A 204 9.96 -2.48 -54.66
N VAL A 205 9.86 -2.29 -53.34
CA VAL A 205 10.90 -1.69 -52.51
C VAL A 205 12.12 -2.60 -52.42
N SER A 206 13.31 -2.02 -52.62
CA SER A 206 14.56 -2.74 -52.42
C SER A 206 15.17 -2.37 -51.06
N PRO A 207 15.59 -3.35 -50.23
CA PRO A 207 16.33 -3.07 -49.00
C PRO A 207 17.71 -2.46 -49.26
N ASN A 208 18.20 -2.47 -50.52
CA ASN A 208 19.46 -1.82 -50.89
C ASN A 208 19.31 -0.33 -51.25
N ASP A 209 18.08 0.17 -51.40
CA ASP A 209 17.82 1.59 -51.65
C ASP A 209 18.32 2.42 -50.45
N PRO A 210 19.17 3.44 -50.66
CA PRO A 210 19.61 4.35 -49.60
C PRO A 210 18.47 4.98 -48.79
N ALA A 211 17.33 5.30 -49.43
CA ALA A 211 16.19 5.90 -48.74
C ALA A 211 15.51 4.91 -47.78
N VAL A 212 15.34 3.66 -48.22
CA VAL A 212 14.74 2.57 -47.40
C VAL A 212 15.65 2.25 -46.22
N ARG A 213 16.96 2.13 -46.46
CA ARG A 213 17.93 1.89 -45.39
C ARG A 213 17.96 3.01 -44.35
N ALA A 214 17.81 4.26 -44.77
CA ALA A 214 17.71 5.38 -43.84
C ALA A 214 16.46 5.28 -42.95
N VAL A 215 15.31 4.90 -43.50
CA VAL A 215 14.06 4.73 -42.74
C VAL A 215 14.15 3.54 -41.79
N VAL A 216 14.62 2.37 -42.25
CA VAL A 216 14.79 1.19 -41.40
C VAL A 216 15.82 1.45 -40.29
N GLY A 217 16.95 2.12 -40.61
CA GLY A 217 17.93 2.54 -39.62
C GLY A 217 17.36 3.53 -38.59
N ALA A 218 16.53 4.49 -39.02
CA ALA A 218 15.84 5.39 -38.11
C ALA A 218 14.79 4.66 -37.22
N GLY A 219 14.18 3.59 -37.74
CA GLY A 219 13.30 2.70 -36.99
C GLY A 219 14.04 1.85 -35.96
N LEU A 220 15.21 1.32 -36.30
CA LEU A 220 16.10 0.62 -35.37
C LEU A 220 16.53 1.53 -34.22
N ASN A 221 17.10 2.69 -34.55
CA ASN A 221 17.51 3.67 -33.54
C ASN A 221 16.32 4.12 -32.67
N GLY A 222 15.15 4.34 -33.29
CA GLY A 222 13.95 4.69 -32.54
C GLY A 222 13.44 3.58 -31.62
N THR A 223 13.67 2.32 -32.00
CA THR A 223 13.32 1.15 -31.17
C THR A 223 14.26 1.02 -30.00
N ASP A 224 15.56 1.21 -30.21
CA ASP A 224 16.55 1.28 -29.13
C ASP A 224 16.22 2.44 -28.17
N ASP A 225 15.97 3.66 -28.69
CA ASP A 225 15.56 4.83 -27.90
C ASP A 225 14.25 4.57 -27.10
N GLY A 226 13.29 3.90 -27.72
CA GLY A 226 12.01 3.54 -27.09
C GLY A 226 12.18 2.50 -25.98
N MET A 227 13.00 1.46 -26.21
CA MET A 227 13.34 0.46 -25.21
C MET A 227 14.09 1.09 -24.04
N ASP A 228 15.03 2.00 -24.28
CA ASP A 228 15.77 2.73 -23.26
C ASP A 228 14.87 3.65 -22.44
N LEU A 229 13.94 4.35 -23.10
CA LEU A 229 12.92 5.16 -22.42
C LEU A 229 12.11 4.31 -21.43
N LEU A 230 11.55 3.20 -21.88
CA LEU A 230 10.70 2.34 -21.04
C LEU A 230 11.52 1.63 -19.96
N SER A 231 12.71 1.16 -20.28
CA SER A 231 13.63 0.54 -19.31
C SER A 231 14.06 1.55 -18.24
N GLY A 232 14.26 2.82 -18.60
CA GLY A 232 14.50 3.91 -17.65
C GLY A 232 13.32 4.12 -16.69
N LYS A 233 12.08 4.08 -17.20
CA LYS A 233 10.87 4.15 -16.34
C LYS A 233 10.76 2.92 -15.41
N ILE A 234 11.05 1.72 -15.92
CA ILE A 234 11.10 0.47 -15.12
C ILE A 234 12.16 0.58 -14.01
N ALA A 235 13.35 1.11 -14.32
CA ALA A 235 14.41 1.29 -13.33
C ALA A 235 14.00 2.25 -12.20
N ILE A 236 13.27 3.33 -12.52
CA ILE A 236 12.70 4.23 -11.52
C ILE A 236 11.72 3.48 -10.61
N PHE A 237 10.90 2.58 -11.15
CA PHE A 237 10.00 1.74 -10.35
C PHE A 237 10.75 0.76 -9.46
N GLY A 238 11.82 0.12 -9.96
CA GLY A 238 12.69 -0.71 -9.12
C GLY A 238 13.27 0.07 -7.94
N GLY A 239 13.73 1.30 -8.19
CA GLY A 239 14.19 2.22 -7.14
C GLY A 239 13.09 2.56 -6.12
N ALA A 240 11.89 2.92 -6.59
CA ALA A 240 10.74 3.21 -5.74
C ALA A 240 10.32 1.99 -4.91
N GLN A 241 10.30 0.79 -5.49
CA GLN A 241 9.97 -0.45 -4.79
C GLN A 241 10.96 -0.77 -3.67
N ASN A 242 12.25 -0.54 -3.88
CA ASN A 242 13.26 -0.67 -2.84
C ASN A 242 13.01 0.30 -1.68
N ILE A 243 12.76 1.58 -1.97
CA ILE A 243 12.43 2.60 -0.96
C ILE A 243 11.19 2.19 -0.17
N LEU A 244 10.11 1.79 -0.85
CA LEU A 244 8.87 1.34 -0.23
C LEU A 244 9.07 0.08 0.63
N SER A 245 9.97 -0.83 0.22
CA SER A 245 10.31 -2.01 1.00
C SER A 245 11.05 -1.66 2.30
N THR A 246 12.07 -0.80 2.20
CA THR A 246 12.79 -0.29 3.38
C THR A 246 11.86 0.46 4.33
N LEU A 247 11.00 1.33 3.79
CA LEU A 247 10.04 2.09 4.60
C LEU A 247 9.01 1.18 5.27
N SER A 248 8.48 0.18 4.56
CA SER A 248 7.58 -0.82 5.14
C SER A 248 8.24 -1.59 6.29
N GLY A 249 9.51 -1.98 6.14
CA GLY A 249 10.26 -2.65 7.21
C GLY A 249 10.47 -1.75 8.43
N ASN A 250 10.82 -0.48 8.22
CA ASN A 250 10.96 0.50 9.29
C ASN A 250 9.63 0.73 10.02
N LEU A 251 8.53 0.89 9.29
CA LEU A 251 7.20 1.04 9.86
C LEU A 251 6.76 -0.20 10.65
N ALA A 252 7.12 -1.41 10.18
CA ALA A 252 6.87 -2.64 10.93
C ALA A 252 7.64 -2.67 12.25
N ASN A 253 8.88 -2.18 12.28
CA ASN A 253 9.65 -2.05 13.53
C ASN A 253 9.02 -1.02 14.49
N VAL A 254 8.55 0.12 13.97
CA VAL A 254 7.84 1.13 14.77
C VAL A 254 6.53 0.55 15.33
N SER A 255 5.76 -0.18 14.51
CA SER A 255 4.56 -0.89 14.94
C SER A 255 4.85 -1.83 16.09
N LEU A 256 5.87 -2.69 15.94
CA LEU A 256 6.25 -3.64 16.97
C LEU A 256 6.68 -2.95 18.28
N SER A 257 7.42 -1.85 18.17
CA SER A 257 7.82 -1.03 19.33
C SER A 257 6.62 -0.42 20.04
N ASN A 258 5.65 0.11 19.28
CA ASN A 258 4.40 0.65 19.80
C ASN A 258 3.56 -0.42 20.49
N ASP A 259 3.43 -1.61 19.88
CA ASP A 259 2.69 -2.73 20.45
C ASP A 259 3.32 -3.22 21.75
N SER A 260 4.64 -3.32 21.81
CA SER A 260 5.37 -3.67 23.04
C SER A 260 5.16 -2.61 24.13
N ALA A 261 5.27 -1.33 23.80
CA ALA A 261 5.02 -0.25 24.75
C ALA A 261 3.55 -0.21 25.23
N LEU A 262 2.59 -0.50 24.35
CA LEU A 262 1.17 -0.61 24.70
C LEU A 262 0.93 -1.80 25.63
N LEU A 263 1.55 -2.95 25.36
CA LEU A 263 1.48 -4.13 26.21
C LEU A 263 2.08 -3.84 27.59
N ASP A 264 3.25 -3.24 27.69
CA ASP A 264 3.88 -2.91 28.97
C ASP A 264 3.03 -1.95 29.81
N LEU A 265 2.34 -1.01 29.17
CA LEU A 265 1.46 -0.06 29.85
C LEU A 265 0.13 -0.69 30.30
N LYS A 266 -0.38 -1.64 29.50
CA LYS A 266 -1.71 -2.23 29.67
C LYS A 266 -1.72 -3.58 30.37
N LYS A 267 -0.64 -4.34 30.42
CA LYS A 267 -0.66 -5.72 30.91
C LYS A 267 -0.91 -5.77 32.42
N THR A 268 -1.85 -6.60 32.83
CA THR A 268 -2.05 -6.98 34.24
C THR A 268 -0.96 -7.95 34.68
N ASP A 269 -0.32 -7.69 35.83
CA ASP A 269 0.45 -8.71 36.54
C ASP A 269 -0.52 -9.70 37.20
N MET A 270 -0.74 -10.84 36.53
CA MET A 270 -1.66 -11.87 37.00
C MET A 270 -1.27 -12.45 38.37
N GLY A 271 0.03 -12.45 38.70
CA GLY A 271 0.52 -12.93 39.99
C GLY A 271 0.11 -11.97 41.11
N ALA A 272 0.39 -10.68 40.92
CA ALA A 272 -0.02 -9.65 41.86
C ALA A 272 -1.56 -9.57 41.99
N ALA A 273 -2.28 -9.59 40.86
CA ALA A 273 -3.74 -9.53 40.84
C ALA A 273 -4.40 -10.74 41.53
N ALA A 274 -3.87 -11.95 41.37
CA ALA A 274 -4.37 -13.14 42.05
C ALA A 274 -4.14 -13.07 43.58
N ILE A 275 -3.00 -12.55 44.01
CA ILE A 275 -2.69 -12.34 45.43
C ILE A 275 -3.65 -11.30 46.03
N GLU A 276 -3.86 -10.16 45.37
CA GLU A 276 -4.81 -9.14 45.81
C GLU A 276 -6.24 -9.70 45.87
N LEU A 277 -6.68 -10.43 44.84
CA LEU A 277 -8.01 -11.03 44.79
C LEU A 277 -8.23 -11.98 45.97
N THR A 278 -7.25 -12.85 46.25
CA THR A 278 -7.29 -13.79 47.38
C THR A 278 -7.30 -13.03 48.72
N GLY A 279 -6.54 -11.94 48.82
CA GLY A 279 -6.52 -11.05 49.99
C GLY A 279 -7.90 -10.44 50.26
N TYR A 280 -8.54 -9.85 49.25
CA TYR A 280 -9.89 -9.28 49.39
C TYR A 280 -10.97 -10.34 49.65
N GLN A 281 -10.87 -11.52 49.05
CA GLN A 281 -11.76 -12.65 49.37
C GLN A 281 -11.61 -13.08 50.84
N THR A 282 -10.38 -13.16 51.34
CA THR A 282 -10.10 -13.50 52.74
C THR A 282 -10.62 -12.41 53.69
N ALA A 283 -10.41 -11.14 53.34
CA ALA A 283 -10.93 -10.00 54.10
C ALA A 283 -12.47 -9.98 54.11
N LEU A 284 -13.12 -10.31 53.00
CA LEU A 284 -14.57 -10.42 52.91
C LEU A 284 -15.10 -11.54 53.82
N GLN A 285 -14.47 -12.72 53.79
CA GLN A 285 -14.81 -13.84 54.70
C GLN A 285 -14.60 -13.47 56.17
N ALA A 286 -13.50 -12.78 56.50
CA ALA A 286 -13.23 -12.30 57.85
C ALA A 286 -14.29 -11.28 58.31
N THR A 287 -14.69 -10.37 57.42
CA THR A 287 -15.73 -9.37 57.68
C THR A 287 -17.08 -10.04 57.97
N TYR A 288 -17.47 -11.08 57.21
CA TYR A 288 -18.68 -11.85 57.50
C TYR A 288 -18.62 -12.56 58.86
N LYS A 289 -17.48 -13.16 59.21
CA LYS A 289 -17.29 -13.78 60.53
C LYS A 289 -17.37 -12.76 61.66
N ALA A 290 -16.78 -11.58 61.48
CA ALA A 290 -16.86 -10.49 62.45
C ALA A 290 -18.29 -9.96 62.61
N TYR A 291 -19.01 -9.77 61.50
CA TYR A 291 -20.42 -9.37 61.52
C TYR A 291 -21.29 -10.39 62.27
N ALA A 292 -21.10 -11.69 61.99
CA ALA A 292 -21.82 -12.76 62.70
C ALA A 292 -21.55 -12.73 64.22
N LYS A 293 -20.29 -12.54 64.64
CA LYS A 293 -19.92 -12.40 66.06
C LYS A 293 -20.48 -11.15 66.73
N VAL A 294 -20.49 -10.01 66.05
CA VAL A 294 -21.05 -8.76 66.60
C VAL A 294 -22.58 -8.83 66.69
N GLY A 295 -23.23 -9.48 65.71
CA GLY A 295 -24.66 -9.75 65.74
C GLY A 295 -25.10 -10.68 66.87
N THR A 296 -24.21 -11.56 67.36
CA THR A 296 -24.46 -12.41 68.54
C THR A 296 -24.26 -11.69 69.87
N ILE A 297 -23.63 -10.51 69.91
CA ILE A 297 -23.53 -9.70 71.13
C ILE A 297 -24.87 -8.96 71.29
N SER A 298 -25.87 -9.70 71.77
CA SER A 298 -27.14 -9.13 72.18
C SER A 298 -26.98 -8.53 73.57
N LEU A 299 -27.46 -7.30 73.77
CA LEU A 299 -27.53 -6.68 75.10
C LEU A 299 -28.47 -7.45 76.06
N PHE A 300 -29.22 -8.44 75.56
CA PHE A 300 -30.04 -9.35 76.36
C PHE A 300 -29.26 -10.53 76.98
N ASP A 301 -28.03 -10.81 76.55
CA ASP A 301 -27.20 -11.84 77.19
C ASP A 301 -26.45 -11.31 78.43
N LEU A 302 -26.53 -9.99 78.69
CA LEU A 302 -25.86 -9.31 79.81
C LEU A 302 -26.84 -8.77 80.88
N LEU A 303 -28.13 -9.08 80.76
CA LEU A 303 -29.23 -8.78 81.70
C LEU A 303 -29.80 -10.08 82.25
#